data_AF-A0A966V9K8-F1
#
_entry.id   AF-A0A966V9K8-F1
#
_cell.length_a   1.000
_cell.length_b   1.000
_cell.length_c   1.000
_cell.angle_alpha   90.00
_cell.angle_beta   90.00
_cell.angle_gamma   90.00
#
_symmetry.space_group_name_H-M   'P 1'
#
loop_
_entity.id
_entity.type
_entity.pdbx_description
1 polymer ?
#
loop_
_entity_poly.entity_id
_entity_poly.type
_entity_poly.pdbx_seq_one_letter_code
_entity_poly.pdbx_strand_id
1 'polypeptide(L)'
;MATYYFRNVGTAWNDNTSWSTTSSTGASAGAIPTAADDVIFDSGSANSCPVSTTDGVCLTFNSTSWTGTLTLDTSVTVSGNVTLSSNTTITGSSFFRINATASITSNSVTIPYFVLGSGTAMTLTLSGDLNVGIFELGGSGVINYNLLGNNLNVTGDVQRNLSSQGFLSGTTVVNLIGTSNVFDCGTTGAGILWYLPLTINTSGTVTFSDNFLFINNRLTHSAGTVNAFSTSFSFFGNVTANCENILFNTVNLTMNNSFTPNVPTLTLLNNLNVGTLNLIHNFTGAITINGLFTVFIGNRSGNIGSLIFLNTAGGSTVLGTSTLEFTGIGGVGYWTAGNGPFAASPRVDLNITINTSGTLYIIEKTLSSTVRFFPNLAGGRTFRYTKGTVITRNITSSNAGTPRYQGSQLSVATTHTLIGMNNIAWGRIVFAGSGTFTMNELPQGSSTVITNMISSTAANYTITLTGNNRERFYNFLKIQRCTIAVASRRNTIVVTYREGNLGGNIGIIFGNSGANSTPKNLIPQSVYGIVGFLADPAISSR
;
A
#
# COMPACT_ATOMS: atom_id res chain seq x y z
N MET A 1 45.30 11.04 -20.90
CA MET A 1 44.18 10.27 -21.47
C MET A 1 44.62 9.84 -22.85
N ALA A 2 45.02 8.58 -22.98
CA ALA A 2 45.28 8.00 -24.29
C ALA A 2 43.97 7.48 -24.88
N THR A 3 43.93 7.33 -26.20
CA THR A 3 42.87 6.60 -26.90
C THR A 3 43.44 5.31 -27.43
N TYR A 4 42.84 4.18 -27.07
CA TYR A 4 43.25 2.86 -27.53
C TYR A 4 42.16 2.24 -28.42
N TYR A 5 42.61 1.71 -29.55
CA TYR A 5 41.78 0.98 -30.50
C TYR A 5 42.06 -0.52 -30.36
N PHE A 6 41.01 -1.33 -30.26
CA PHE A 6 41.18 -2.78 -30.28
C PHE A 6 41.58 -3.21 -31.69
N ARG A 7 42.71 -3.90 -31.83
CA ARG A 7 43.32 -4.18 -33.14
C ARG A 7 42.57 -5.25 -33.91
N ASN A 8 42.72 -5.25 -35.23
CA ASN A 8 42.21 -6.30 -36.12
C ASN A 8 42.83 -7.69 -35.86
N VAL A 9 44.00 -7.72 -35.24
CA VAL A 9 44.72 -8.92 -34.77
C VAL A 9 44.60 -9.13 -33.26
N GLY A 10 43.78 -8.33 -32.57
CA GLY A 10 43.58 -8.43 -31.13
C GLY A 10 42.95 -9.76 -30.74
N THR A 11 43.39 -10.32 -29.62
CA THR A 11 42.96 -11.64 -29.13
C THR A 11 42.22 -11.56 -27.80
N ALA A 12 42.49 -10.56 -26.97
CA ALA A 12 41.85 -10.36 -25.67
C ALA A 12 41.99 -8.91 -25.18
N TRP A 13 41.10 -8.48 -24.29
CA TRP A 13 41.21 -7.16 -23.65
C TRP A 13 42.50 -7.03 -22.84
N ASN A 14 42.88 -8.08 -22.13
CA ASN A 14 43.98 -8.05 -21.16
C ASN A 14 45.35 -8.38 -21.79
N ASP A 15 45.46 -8.25 -23.11
CA ASP A 15 46.69 -8.47 -23.87
C ASP A 15 47.20 -7.14 -24.45
N ASN A 16 48.43 -6.77 -24.09
CA ASN A 16 49.06 -5.53 -24.54
C ASN A 16 49.19 -5.44 -26.07
N THR A 17 49.35 -6.57 -26.77
CA THR A 17 49.48 -6.60 -28.23
C THR A 17 48.16 -6.41 -28.96
N SER A 18 47.04 -6.50 -28.23
CA SER A 18 45.68 -6.33 -28.76
C SER A 18 45.24 -4.87 -28.90
N TRP A 19 46.04 -3.92 -28.42
CA TRP A 19 45.71 -2.49 -28.43
C TRP A 19 46.65 -1.68 -29.31
N SER A 20 46.11 -0.63 -29.92
CA SER A 20 46.84 0.33 -30.75
C SER A 20 46.49 1.75 -30.31
N THR A 21 47.46 2.67 -30.33
CA THR A 21 47.23 4.12 -30.13
C THR A 21 46.72 4.83 -31.38
N THR A 22 46.66 4.10 -32.50
CA THR A 22 46.07 4.51 -33.78
C THR A 22 44.92 3.57 -34.13
N SER A 23 44.13 3.86 -35.17
CA SER A 23 43.00 3.01 -35.62
C SER A 23 43.36 1.51 -35.63
N SER A 24 42.37 0.63 -35.50
CA SER A 24 42.54 -0.82 -35.34
C SER A 24 43.42 -1.52 -36.40
N THR A 25 43.56 -0.94 -37.60
CA THR A 25 44.42 -1.43 -38.68
C THR A 25 45.87 -0.96 -38.57
N GLY A 26 46.15 0.00 -37.68
CA GLY A 26 47.47 0.53 -37.39
C GLY A 26 48.31 -0.44 -36.56
N ALA A 27 49.61 -0.46 -36.82
CA ALA A 27 50.58 -1.29 -36.11
C ALA A 27 51.30 -0.52 -34.98
N SER A 28 50.66 0.49 -34.36
CA SER A 28 51.29 1.20 -33.24
C SER A 28 51.20 0.37 -31.95
N ALA A 29 52.27 0.37 -31.17
CA ALA A 29 52.30 -0.31 -29.88
C ALA A 29 51.36 0.39 -28.91
N GLY A 30 50.25 -0.25 -28.56
CA GLY A 30 49.36 0.16 -27.48
C GLY A 30 49.75 -0.44 -26.14
N ALA A 31 48.90 -0.20 -25.14
CA ALA A 31 48.95 -0.82 -23.83
C ALA A 31 47.53 -1.24 -23.43
N ILE A 32 47.43 -2.08 -22.39
CA ILE A 32 46.12 -2.42 -21.81
C ILE A 32 45.49 -1.13 -21.26
N PRO A 33 44.25 -0.79 -21.67
CA PRO A 33 43.58 0.42 -21.21
C PRO A 33 43.47 0.48 -19.69
N THR A 34 43.61 1.69 -19.16
CA THR A 34 43.39 1.99 -17.74
C THR A 34 42.11 2.82 -17.58
N ALA A 35 41.66 3.05 -16.34
CA ALA A 35 40.49 3.89 -16.04
C ALA A 35 40.62 5.36 -16.51
N ALA A 36 41.79 5.78 -16.98
CA ALA A 36 42.06 7.12 -17.52
C ALA A 36 42.09 7.18 -19.05
N ASP A 37 41.84 6.06 -19.75
CA ASP A 37 42.00 5.93 -21.20
C ASP A 37 40.67 5.69 -21.91
N ASP A 38 40.54 6.21 -23.12
CA ASP A 38 39.40 5.97 -24.00
C ASP A 38 39.60 4.68 -24.77
N VAL A 39 38.55 3.86 -24.87
CA VAL A 39 38.55 2.61 -25.62
C VAL A 39 37.61 2.70 -26.82
N ILE A 40 38.13 2.40 -27.99
CA ILE A 40 37.39 2.40 -29.26
C ILE A 40 37.50 1.02 -29.94
N PHE A 41 36.35 0.45 -30.25
CA PHE A 41 36.19 -0.62 -31.22
C PHE A 41 35.66 0.02 -32.50
N ASP A 42 36.52 0.15 -33.51
CA ASP A 42 36.14 0.68 -34.81
C ASP A 42 35.79 -0.47 -35.77
N SER A 43 35.47 -0.16 -37.04
CA SER A 43 35.06 -1.17 -38.02
C SER A 43 36.16 -2.17 -38.40
N GLY A 44 37.43 -1.86 -38.12
CA GLY A 44 38.55 -2.76 -38.38
C GLY A 44 38.94 -3.62 -37.19
N SER A 45 38.40 -3.36 -35.99
CA SER A 45 38.68 -4.14 -34.78
C SER A 45 38.34 -5.62 -34.97
N ALA A 46 39.11 -6.52 -34.34
CA ALA A 46 38.83 -7.95 -34.43
C ALA A 46 37.40 -8.28 -33.95
N ASN A 47 36.77 -9.30 -34.55
CA ASN A 47 35.37 -9.62 -34.30
C ASN A 47 35.08 -10.24 -32.92
N SER A 48 36.12 -10.52 -32.13
CA SER A 48 35.98 -11.12 -30.80
C SER A 48 36.97 -10.46 -29.84
N CYS A 49 36.47 -10.03 -28.69
CA CYS A 49 37.25 -9.49 -27.59
C CYS A 49 36.83 -10.16 -26.27
N PRO A 50 37.49 -11.24 -25.86
CA PRO A 50 37.31 -11.79 -24.52
C PRO A 50 38.01 -10.92 -23.47
N VAL A 51 37.31 -10.70 -22.36
CA VAL A 51 37.83 -10.12 -21.11
C VAL A 51 37.89 -11.30 -20.13
N SER A 52 39.07 -11.93 -19.98
CA SER A 52 39.12 -13.30 -19.46
C SER A 52 40.01 -13.55 -18.23
N THR A 53 41.04 -12.72 -18.00
CA THR A 53 42.01 -12.97 -16.92
C THR A 53 42.01 -11.91 -15.84
N THR A 54 41.75 -10.66 -16.19
CA THR A 54 41.66 -9.54 -15.26
C THR A 54 40.51 -8.61 -15.66
N ASP A 55 40.03 -7.80 -14.74
CA ASP A 55 38.97 -6.84 -15.05
C ASP A 55 39.48 -5.82 -16.07
N GLY A 56 38.69 -5.60 -17.13
CA GLY A 56 38.89 -4.49 -18.05
C GLY A 56 38.48 -3.17 -17.41
N VAL A 57 39.24 -2.12 -17.65
CA VAL A 57 38.94 -0.77 -17.15
C VAL A 57 39.15 0.25 -18.26
N CYS A 58 38.27 1.25 -18.35
CA CYS A 58 38.43 2.38 -19.26
C CYS A 58 37.68 3.62 -18.76
N LEU A 59 38.05 4.79 -19.28
CA LEU A 59 37.29 6.02 -19.06
C LEU A 59 36.04 6.05 -19.93
N THR A 60 36.18 5.87 -21.24
CA THR A 60 35.04 5.76 -22.17
C THR A 60 35.10 4.48 -22.97
N PHE A 61 33.94 3.98 -23.38
CA PHE A 61 33.81 2.80 -24.22
C PHE A 61 32.98 3.14 -25.46
N ASN A 62 33.55 3.01 -26.65
CA ASN A 62 32.86 3.28 -27.90
C ASN A 62 33.00 2.09 -28.85
N SER A 63 31.88 1.53 -29.30
CA SER A 63 31.86 0.47 -30.32
C SER A 63 30.98 0.80 -31.52
N THR A 64 30.68 2.09 -31.78
CA THR A 64 29.66 2.55 -32.75
C THR A 64 29.74 1.89 -34.14
N SER A 65 30.94 1.59 -34.64
CA SER A 65 31.16 1.00 -35.96
C SER A 65 31.54 -0.48 -35.94
N TRP A 66 31.57 -1.10 -34.76
CA TRP A 66 31.98 -2.48 -34.57
C TRP A 66 30.78 -3.43 -34.59
N THR A 67 30.99 -4.66 -35.06
CA THR A 67 29.95 -5.69 -35.20
C THR A 67 30.32 -6.99 -34.48
N GLY A 68 31.40 -6.96 -33.67
CA GLY A 68 31.93 -8.12 -32.99
C GLY A 68 31.28 -8.43 -31.64
N THR A 69 31.88 -9.38 -30.94
CA THR A 69 31.44 -9.86 -29.63
C THR A 69 32.44 -9.48 -28.54
N LEU A 70 31.95 -8.80 -27.50
CA LEU A 70 32.65 -8.62 -26.22
C LEU A 70 32.20 -9.73 -25.27
N THR A 71 33.11 -10.58 -24.83
CA THR A 71 32.82 -11.69 -23.90
C THR A 71 33.33 -11.35 -22.51
N LEU A 72 32.43 -11.27 -21.53
CA LEU A 72 32.71 -10.91 -20.14
C LEU A 72 32.86 -12.17 -19.27
N ASP A 73 34.03 -12.80 -19.32
CA ASP A 73 34.38 -13.87 -18.35
C ASP A 73 34.89 -13.26 -17.04
N THR A 74 35.55 -12.10 -17.13
CA THR A 74 35.79 -11.13 -16.05
C THR A 74 35.10 -9.80 -16.39
N SER A 75 35.12 -8.86 -15.45
CA SER A 75 34.28 -7.66 -15.56
C SER A 75 34.91 -6.56 -16.42
N VAL A 76 34.07 -5.65 -16.93
CA VAL A 76 34.52 -4.37 -17.50
C VAL A 76 33.96 -3.23 -16.66
N THR A 77 34.80 -2.29 -16.25
CA THR A 77 34.39 -1.08 -15.53
C THR A 77 34.68 0.17 -16.36
N VAL A 78 33.64 0.97 -16.60
CA VAL A 78 33.72 2.23 -17.35
C VAL A 78 33.45 3.42 -16.42
N SER A 79 34.40 4.36 -16.36
CA SER A 79 34.32 5.57 -15.51
C SER A 79 33.70 6.79 -16.19
N GLY A 80 33.05 6.59 -17.33
CA GLY A 80 32.53 7.64 -18.17
C GLY A 80 31.58 7.07 -19.22
N ASN A 81 31.49 7.76 -20.36
CA ASN A 81 30.42 7.51 -21.32
C ASN A 81 30.60 6.20 -22.10
N VAL A 82 29.47 5.56 -22.40
CA VAL A 82 29.40 4.32 -23.18
C VAL A 82 28.55 4.54 -24.43
N THR A 83 29.08 4.19 -25.59
CA THR A 83 28.34 4.19 -26.87
C THR A 83 28.51 2.83 -27.54
N LEU A 84 27.41 2.09 -27.72
CA LEU A 84 27.42 0.77 -28.33
C LEU A 84 26.90 0.84 -29.78
N SER A 85 27.44 0.04 -30.69
CA SER A 85 26.76 -0.19 -31.98
C SER A 85 25.54 -1.07 -31.78
N SER A 86 24.50 -0.88 -32.58
CA SER A 86 23.36 -1.81 -32.64
C SER A 86 23.76 -3.24 -33.03
N ASN A 87 24.94 -3.40 -33.63
CA ASN A 87 25.47 -4.69 -34.08
C ASN A 87 26.48 -5.29 -33.10
N THR A 88 26.84 -4.60 -32.02
CA THR A 88 27.73 -5.13 -30.98
C THR A 88 26.99 -6.22 -30.20
N THR A 89 27.66 -7.34 -29.97
CA THR A 89 27.15 -8.40 -29.08
C THR A 89 27.93 -8.40 -27.78
N ILE A 90 27.25 -8.46 -26.63
CA ILE A 90 27.87 -8.61 -25.31
C ILE A 90 27.40 -9.94 -24.71
N THR A 91 28.32 -10.79 -24.30
CA THR A 91 28.04 -12.12 -23.71
C THR A 91 28.92 -12.37 -22.49
N GLY A 92 28.79 -13.53 -21.86
CA GLY A 92 29.51 -13.90 -20.65
C GLY A 92 28.64 -13.83 -19.38
N SER A 93 29.22 -14.23 -18.26
CA SER A 93 28.56 -14.27 -16.96
C SER A 93 29.01 -13.18 -15.99
N SER A 94 30.08 -12.45 -16.31
CA SER A 94 30.55 -11.34 -15.50
C SER A 94 29.81 -10.04 -15.84
N PHE A 95 30.10 -8.98 -15.10
CA PHE A 95 29.37 -7.72 -15.21
C PHE A 95 30.05 -6.65 -16.06
N PHE A 96 29.22 -5.84 -16.71
CA PHE A 96 29.58 -4.56 -17.29
C PHE A 96 29.16 -3.46 -16.31
N ARG A 97 30.13 -2.72 -15.76
CA ARG A 97 29.94 -1.74 -14.70
C ARG A 97 30.14 -0.32 -15.18
N ILE A 98 29.28 0.59 -14.73
CA ILE A 98 29.55 2.02 -14.74
C ILE A 98 29.78 2.48 -13.30
N ASN A 99 30.94 3.09 -13.01
CA ASN A 99 31.33 3.46 -11.63
C ASN A 99 31.41 4.98 -11.37
N ALA A 100 31.09 5.81 -12.35
CA ALA A 100 31.06 7.26 -12.20
C ALA A 100 29.94 7.88 -13.06
N THR A 101 29.63 9.16 -12.82
CA THR A 101 28.59 9.86 -13.58
C THR A 101 28.86 9.79 -15.08
N ALA A 102 27.89 9.30 -15.85
CA ALA A 102 28.06 8.95 -17.24
C ALA A 102 26.75 9.04 -18.05
N SER A 103 26.86 8.89 -19.37
CA SER A 103 25.76 8.52 -20.25
C SER A 103 26.01 7.18 -20.93
N ILE A 104 24.93 6.48 -21.28
CA ILE A 104 24.97 5.29 -22.11
C ILE A 104 24.01 5.41 -23.30
N THR A 105 24.55 5.14 -24.49
CA THR A 105 23.79 4.92 -25.73
C THR A 105 23.92 3.46 -26.12
N SER A 106 22.91 2.65 -25.81
CA SER A 106 22.93 1.18 -25.99
C SER A 106 22.65 0.74 -27.44
N ASN A 107 21.91 1.54 -28.22
CA ASN A 107 21.42 1.19 -29.55
C ASN A 107 20.76 -0.21 -29.62
N SER A 108 19.95 -0.55 -28.60
CA SER A 108 19.25 -1.84 -28.44
C SER A 108 20.09 -3.05 -28.03
N VAL A 109 21.42 -2.89 -27.86
CA VAL A 109 22.27 -3.96 -27.33
C VAL A 109 21.79 -4.39 -25.95
N THR A 110 21.74 -5.70 -25.73
CA THR A 110 21.46 -6.28 -24.42
C THR A 110 22.75 -6.51 -23.68
N ILE A 111 22.86 -5.94 -22.48
CA ILE A 111 23.98 -6.22 -21.57
C ILE A 111 23.55 -7.35 -20.64
N PRO A 112 24.19 -8.54 -20.66
CA PRO A 112 23.76 -9.69 -19.86
C PRO A 112 23.69 -9.38 -18.36
N TYR A 113 24.66 -8.62 -17.84
CA TYR A 113 24.73 -8.23 -16.45
C TYR A 113 25.29 -6.80 -16.35
N PHE A 114 24.42 -5.86 -16.01
CA PHE A 114 24.76 -4.45 -15.88
C PHE A 114 24.80 -4.03 -14.40
N VAL A 115 25.93 -3.46 -13.97
CA VAL A 115 26.12 -2.96 -12.61
C VAL A 115 26.25 -1.44 -12.63
N LEU A 116 25.47 -0.77 -11.79
CA LEU A 116 25.61 0.66 -11.52
C LEU A 116 26.27 0.86 -10.15
N GLY A 117 27.45 1.47 -10.13
CA GLY A 117 28.10 1.96 -8.92
C GLY A 117 29.42 1.31 -8.54
N SER A 118 30.13 2.01 -7.65
CA SER A 118 31.35 1.53 -6.97
C SER A 118 31.49 2.03 -5.53
N GLY A 119 30.42 2.53 -4.91
CA GLY A 119 30.49 3.09 -3.55
C GLY A 119 30.23 4.59 -3.40
N THR A 120 30.01 5.34 -4.50
CA THR A 120 29.78 6.80 -4.49
C THR A 120 28.49 7.17 -5.21
N ALA A 121 27.91 8.31 -4.85
CA ALA A 121 26.72 8.84 -5.53
C ALA A 121 27.04 9.19 -6.99
N MET A 122 26.13 8.89 -7.91
CA MET A 122 26.36 9.05 -9.34
C MET A 122 25.06 9.30 -10.11
N THR A 123 25.19 9.90 -11.31
CA THR A 123 24.09 10.02 -12.28
C THR A 123 24.42 9.22 -13.54
N LEU A 124 23.49 8.36 -13.97
CA LEU A 124 23.55 7.71 -15.29
C LEU A 124 22.42 8.26 -16.16
N THR A 125 22.77 8.79 -17.33
CA THR A 125 21.81 9.23 -18.34
C THR A 125 21.65 8.18 -19.44
N LEU A 126 20.44 7.66 -19.64
CA LEU A 126 20.09 6.74 -20.72
C LEU A 126 19.72 7.55 -21.97
N SER A 127 20.63 7.63 -22.94
CA SER A 127 20.42 8.34 -24.21
C SER A 127 19.46 7.61 -25.15
N GLY A 128 19.21 6.32 -24.90
CA GLY A 128 18.17 5.49 -25.51
C GLY A 128 17.76 4.38 -24.54
N ASP A 129 16.78 3.55 -24.92
CA ASP A 129 16.34 2.43 -24.08
C ASP A 129 17.49 1.44 -23.83
N LEU A 130 17.73 1.09 -22.57
CA LEU A 130 18.77 0.15 -22.17
C LEU A 130 18.15 -1.22 -21.88
N ASN A 131 18.62 -2.26 -22.56
CA ASN A 131 18.21 -3.64 -22.33
C ASN A 131 19.26 -4.37 -21.50
N VAL A 132 18.85 -5.01 -20.41
CA VAL A 132 19.75 -5.78 -19.54
C VAL A 132 19.16 -7.13 -19.19
N GLY A 133 20.03 -8.12 -19.01
CA GLY A 133 19.68 -9.38 -18.35
C GLY A 133 19.46 -9.12 -16.87
N ILE A 134 20.55 -8.94 -16.13
CA ILE A 134 20.53 -8.58 -14.71
C ILE A 134 20.85 -7.09 -14.56
N PHE A 135 20.10 -6.40 -13.71
CA PHE A 135 20.41 -5.04 -13.27
C PHE A 135 20.83 -5.05 -11.80
N GLU A 136 22.04 -4.60 -11.49
CA GLU A 136 22.51 -4.47 -10.11
C GLU A 136 22.85 -3.04 -9.73
N LEU A 137 22.48 -2.67 -8.50
CA LEU A 137 23.04 -1.52 -7.79
C LEU A 137 24.20 -2.00 -6.90
N GLY A 138 25.42 -1.59 -7.21
CA GLY A 138 26.65 -2.03 -6.55
C GLY A 138 27.34 -0.94 -5.72
N GLY A 139 27.77 -1.28 -4.51
CA GLY A 139 28.54 -0.38 -3.64
C GLY A 139 28.45 -0.72 -2.15
N SER A 140 29.35 -0.15 -1.33
CA SER A 140 29.31 -0.28 0.12
C SER A 140 28.93 1.06 0.73
N GLY A 141 27.72 1.21 1.25
CA GLY A 141 27.29 2.46 1.88
C GLY A 141 25.93 2.97 1.44
N VAL A 142 25.55 4.11 2.01
CA VAL A 142 24.34 4.85 1.62
C VAL A 142 24.66 5.65 0.38
N ILE A 143 24.11 5.22 -0.76
CA ILE A 143 24.46 5.77 -2.08
C ILE A 143 23.19 6.23 -2.79
N ASN A 144 23.28 7.41 -3.41
CA ASN A 144 22.24 7.97 -4.27
C ASN A 144 22.59 7.69 -5.73
N TYR A 145 21.82 6.81 -6.37
CA TYR A 145 21.86 6.56 -7.80
C TYR A 145 20.76 7.35 -8.48
N ASN A 146 21.12 8.19 -9.44
CA ASN A 146 20.18 8.98 -10.21
C ASN A 146 20.16 8.49 -11.67
N LEU A 147 19.06 7.90 -12.11
CA LEU A 147 18.85 7.33 -13.44
C LEU A 147 17.91 8.23 -14.26
N LEU A 148 18.44 8.85 -15.30
CA LEU A 148 17.73 9.85 -16.10
C LEU A 148 17.52 9.38 -17.53
N GLY A 149 16.41 9.80 -18.14
CA GLY A 149 16.18 9.68 -19.58
C GLY A 149 15.21 8.55 -19.96
N ASN A 150 15.63 7.72 -20.90
CA ASN A 150 14.82 6.66 -21.52
C ASN A 150 14.57 5.47 -20.57
N ASN A 151 14.01 4.37 -21.09
CA ASN A 151 13.62 3.22 -20.29
C ASN A 151 14.80 2.28 -19.97
N LEU A 152 14.72 1.59 -18.83
CA LEU A 152 15.55 0.45 -18.48
C LEU A 152 14.70 -0.82 -18.53
N ASN A 153 14.98 -1.71 -19.48
CA ASN A 153 14.27 -2.97 -19.68
C ASN A 153 15.08 -4.12 -19.09
N VAL A 154 14.53 -4.78 -18.06
CA VAL A 154 15.18 -5.87 -17.33
C VAL A 154 14.49 -7.19 -17.66
N THR A 155 15.24 -8.16 -18.17
CA THR A 155 14.73 -9.49 -18.54
C THR A 155 14.99 -10.56 -17.48
N GLY A 156 16.00 -10.38 -16.65
CA GLY A 156 16.35 -11.20 -15.48
C GLY A 156 16.18 -10.40 -14.20
N ASP A 157 17.07 -10.55 -13.22
CA ASP A 157 16.87 -9.99 -11.88
C ASP A 157 17.20 -8.50 -11.76
N VAL A 158 16.50 -7.84 -10.83
CA VAL A 158 16.97 -6.57 -10.25
C VAL A 158 17.59 -6.89 -8.90
N GLN A 159 18.90 -6.71 -8.81
CA GLN A 159 19.70 -7.06 -7.65
C GLN A 159 20.22 -5.82 -6.94
N ARG A 160 20.42 -5.99 -5.64
CA ARG A 160 21.08 -5.01 -4.80
C ARG A 160 22.24 -5.69 -4.11
N ASN A 161 23.44 -5.16 -4.26
CA ASN A 161 24.58 -5.59 -3.47
C ASN A 161 25.12 -4.41 -2.66
N LEU A 162 24.28 -3.89 -1.76
CA LEU A 162 24.63 -2.79 -0.87
C LEU A 162 24.57 -3.24 0.59
N SER A 163 25.61 -2.89 1.36
CA SER A 163 25.64 -3.14 2.80
C SER A 163 24.76 -2.19 3.63
N SER A 164 24.25 -1.09 3.04
CA SER A 164 23.35 -0.13 3.72
C SER A 164 22.39 0.59 2.74
N GLN A 165 21.46 1.41 3.27
CA GLN A 165 20.32 2.00 2.52
C GLN A 165 20.75 2.79 1.28
N GLY A 166 20.27 2.42 0.09
CA GLY A 166 20.50 3.21 -1.14
C GLY A 166 19.22 3.88 -1.64
N PHE A 167 19.39 4.94 -2.42
CA PHE A 167 18.30 5.63 -3.12
C PHE A 167 18.47 5.38 -4.63
N LEU A 168 17.42 4.91 -5.29
CA LEU A 168 17.35 4.87 -6.76
C LEU A 168 16.29 5.86 -7.22
N SER A 169 16.72 6.99 -7.76
CA SER A 169 15.86 8.10 -8.17
C SER A 169 16.11 8.52 -9.61
N GLY A 170 15.32 9.46 -10.12
CA GLY A 170 15.46 10.03 -11.47
C GLY A 170 14.17 9.95 -12.28
N THR A 171 14.30 9.90 -13.61
CA THR A 171 13.16 9.96 -14.54
C THR A 171 12.98 8.70 -15.40
N THR A 172 13.96 7.80 -15.41
CA THR A 172 13.90 6.54 -16.15
C THR A 172 12.78 5.64 -15.63
N VAL A 173 11.98 5.07 -16.53
CA VAL A 173 11.04 4.00 -16.19
C VAL A 173 11.78 2.68 -16.21
N VAL A 174 11.68 1.91 -15.12
CA VAL A 174 12.19 0.54 -15.06
C VAL A 174 11.07 -0.41 -15.48
N ASN A 175 11.30 -1.21 -16.52
CA ASN A 175 10.37 -2.19 -17.03
C ASN A 175 10.88 -3.61 -16.71
N LEU A 176 10.12 -4.36 -15.91
CA LEU A 176 10.35 -5.78 -15.69
C LEU A 176 9.60 -6.57 -16.76
N ILE A 177 10.32 -7.06 -17.77
CA ILE A 177 9.75 -7.66 -18.99
C ILE A 177 10.02 -9.16 -19.13
N GLY A 178 10.97 -9.71 -18.39
CA GLY A 178 11.22 -11.15 -18.32
C GLY A 178 10.91 -11.72 -16.93
N THR A 179 11.40 -12.92 -16.63
CA THR A 179 11.28 -13.51 -15.29
C THR A 179 12.29 -12.84 -14.37
N SER A 180 11.83 -11.83 -13.62
CA SER A 180 12.68 -11.03 -12.77
C SER A 180 12.37 -11.28 -11.31
N ASN A 181 13.36 -11.63 -10.50
CA ASN A 181 13.24 -11.41 -9.07
C ASN A 181 13.72 -9.99 -8.77
N VAL A 182 12.94 -9.26 -7.97
CA VAL A 182 13.38 -7.99 -7.39
C VAL A 182 13.94 -8.33 -6.01
N PHE A 183 15.25 -8.57 -5.96
CA PHE A 183 15.96 -8.94 -4.74
C PHE A 183 16.40 -7.69 -3.98
N ASP A 184 15.72 -7.39 -2.88
CA ASP A 184 16.27 -6.52 -1.84
C ASP A 184 17.03 -7.38 -0.80
N CYS A 185 18.29 -7.73 -1.08
CA CYS A 185 19.15 -8.33 -0.05
C CYS A 185 19.89 -7.23 0.72
N GLY A 186 19.24 -6.72 1.76
CA GLY A 186 19.89 -6.07 2.90
C GLY A 186 19.44 -6.78 4.17
N THR A 187 20.36 -7.45 4.86
CA THR A 187 20.08 -8.38 5.97
C THR A 187 19.42 -7.77 7.21
N THR A 188 19.11 -6.48 7.27
CA THR A 188 18.46 -5.84 8.42
C THR A 188 17.72 -4.55 8.04
N GLY A 189 16.44 -4.66 7.63
CA GLY A 189 15.44 -3.56 7.69
C GLY A 189 15.70 -2.29 6.86
N ALA A 190 16.80 -2.22 6.14
CA ALA A 190 17.28 -1.05 5.40
C ALA A 190 17.00 -1.23 3.92
N GLY A 191 15.73 -1.27 3.51
CA GLY A 191 15.36 -1.50 2.10
C GLY A 191 15.80 -0.37 1.15
N ILE A 192 15.86 -0.64 -0.16
CA ILE A 192 16.06 0.42 -1.16
C ILE A 192 14.84 1.33 -1.15
N LEU A 193 15.11 2.63 -1.15
CA LEU A 193 14.09 3.63 -1.38
C LEU A 193 13.96 3.82 -2.89
N TRP A 194 12.88 3.27 -3.46
CA TRP A 194 12.64 3.25 -4.90
C TRP A 194 11.84 4.49 -5.33
N TYR A 195 12.51 5.41 -6.04
CA TYR A 195 11.97 6.67 -6.57
C TYR A 195 11.93 6.70 -8.10
N LEU A 196 11.98 5.56 -8.77
CA LEU A 196 11.74 5.49 -10.22
C LEU A 196 10.33 4.96 -10.49
N PRO A 197 9.69 5.37 -11.60
CA PRO A 197 8.52 4.65 -12.09
C PRO A 197 8.87 3.17 -12.37
N LEU A 198 7.97 2.27 -11.98
CA LEU A 198 8.13 0.83 -12.16
C LEU A 198 6.97 0.27 -12.96
N THR A 199 7.29 -0.41 -14.06
CA THR A 199 6.33 -1.16 -14.87
C THR A 199 6.64 -2.65 -14.78
N ILE A 200 5.62 -3.44 -14.46
CA ILE A 200 5.66 -4.90 -14.49
C ILE A 200 4.85 -5.36 -15.69
N ASN A 201 5.55 -5.85 -16.71
CA ASN A 201 4.98 -6.34 -17.96
C ASN A 201 5.69 -7.64 -18.35
N THR A 202 5.67 -8.61 -17.45
CA THR A 202 6.41 -9.86 -17.60
C THR A 202 5.55 -10.93 -18.25
N SER A 203 6.18 -11.85 -18.98
CA SER A 203 5.57 -13.12 -19.41
C SER A 203 5.59 -14.19 -18.32
N GLY A 204 6.32 -13.99 -17.23
CA GLY A 204 6.51 -14.94 -16.15
C GLY A 204 6.06 -14.42 -14.78
N THR A 205 6.82 -14.78 -13.74
CA THR A 205 6.56 -14.36 -12.36
C THR A 205 7.63 -13.36 -11.91
N VAL A 206 7.19 -12.22 -11.37
CA VAL A 206 8.04 -11.32 -10.59
C VAL A 206 7.86 -11.59 -9.11
N THR A 207 8.96 -11.83 -8.40
CA THR A 207 8.94 -12.00 -6.94
C THR A 207 9.61 -10.80 -6.29
N PHE A 208 8.92 -10.17 -5.34
CA PHE A 208 9.52 -9.14 -4.49
C PHE A 208 10.13 -9.77 -3.23
N SER A 209 11.21 -9.19 -2.74
CA SER A 209 11.86 -9.52 -1.46
C SER A 209 11.01 -9.15 -0.23
N ASP A 210 11.54 -9.36 0.97
CA ASP A 210 10.81 -9.21 2.24
C ASP A 210 10.30 -7.78 2.53
N ASN A 211 11.00 -6.73 2.07
CA ASN A 211 10.58 -5.35 2.24
C ASN A 211 10.87 -4.55 0.97
N PHE A 212 9.89 -3.79 0.48
CA PHE A 212 10.04 -2.96 -0.71
C PHE A 212 9.41 -1.59 -0.47
N LEU A 213 10.19 -0.52 -0.58
CA LEU A 213 9.77 0.85 -0.28
C LEU A 213 9.64 1.64 -1.58
N PHE A 214 8.41 1.95 -1.97
CA PHE A 214 8.08 2.65 -3.21
C PHE A 214 7.61 4.09 -2.93
N ILE A 215 8.26 5.08 -3.54
CA ILE A 215 8.16 6.48 -3.11
C ILE A 215 7.91 7.44 -4.28
N ASN A 216 6.91 8.31 -4.13
CA ASN A 216 6.66 9.48 -4.99
C ASN A 216 6.55 9.17 -6.51
N ASN A 217 6.12 7.97 -6.89
CA ASN A 217 6.17 7.52 -8.28
C ASN A 217 4.98 6.65 -8.69
N ARG A 218 5.04 6.13 -9.91
CA ARG A 218 4.01 5.29 -10.51
C ARG A 218 4.41 3.82 -10.54
N LEU A 219 3.59 2.95 -9.95
CA LEU A 219 3.65 1.50 -10.13
C LEU A 219 2.58 1.10 -11.16
N THR A 220 2.99 0.41 -12.22
CA THR A 220 2.07 -0.09 -13.26
C THR A 220 2.25 -1.59 -13.45
N HIS A 221 1.19 -2.37 -13.24
CA HIS A 221 1.15 -3.76 -13.67
C HIS A 221 0.25 -3.90 -14.91
N SER A 222 0.78 -4.50 -15.97
CA SER A 222 0.05 -4.72 -17.22
C SER A 222 -0.07 -6.18 -17.62
N ALA A 223 0.91 -7.01 -17.26
CA ALA A 223 0.91 -8.44 -17.56
C ALA A 223 1.83 -9.22 -16.62
N GLY A 224 1.54 -10.52 -16.50
CA GLY A 224 2.32 -11.49 -15.75
C GLY A 224 1.75 -11.83 -14.38
N THR A 225 2.54 -12.57 -13.60
CA THR A 225 2.24 -12.90 -12.21
C THR A 225 3.17 -12.12 -11.29
N VAL A 226 2.62 -11.56 -10.20
CA VAL A 226 3.42 -10.92 -9.15
C VAL A 226 3.24 -11.69 -7.85
N ASN A 227 4.35 -12.23 -7.33
CA ASN A 227 4.42 -12.80 -6.00
C ASN A 227 4.93 -11.75 -5.00
N ALA A 228 4.01 -11.12 -4.28
CA ALA A 228 4.29 -10.16 -3.21
C ALA A 228 3.83 -10.69 -1.84
N PHE A 229 3.74 -12.02 -1.68
CA PHE A 229 3.15 -12.63 -0.47
C PHE A 229 4.15 -12.72 0.70
N SER A 230 5.44 -12.77 0.44
CA SER A 230 6.48 -12.63 1.48
C SER A 230 6.85 -11.17 1.75
N THR A 231 6.34 -10.24 0.96
CA THR A 231 6.76 -8.83 0.98
C THR A 231 5.90 -7.97 1.89
N SER A 232 6.56 -7.16 2.71
CA SER A 232 6.02 -5.95 3.32
C SER A 232 6.21 -4.78 2.35
N PHE A 233 5.18 -4.49 1.54
CA PHE A 233 5.25 -3.46 0.52
C PHE A 233 4.85 -2.11 1.12
N SER A 234 5.69 -1.08 1.00
CA SER A 234 5.44 0.21 1.63
C SER A 234 5.34 1.32 0.61
N PHE A 235 4.23 2.05 0.61
CA PHE A 235 4.04 3.25 -0.20
C PHE A 235 4.33 4.51 0.64
N PHE A 236 5.18 5.38 0.13
CA PHE A 236 5.51 6.67 0.72
C PHE A 236 5.24 7.83 -0.24
N GLY A 237 4.82 8.96 0.32
CA GLY A 237 4.54 10.17 -0.45
C GLY A 237 3.43 9.98 -1.48
N ASN A 238 3.57 10.59 -2.65
CA ASN A 238 2.52 10.60 -3.69
C ASN A 238 2.74 9.45 -4.68
N VAL A 239 2.01 8.36 -4.50
CA VAL A 239 2.08 7.18 -5.37
C VAL A 239 0.83 7.05 -6.22
N THR A 240 1.01 6.75 -7.51
CA THR A 240 -0.07 6.26 -8.38
C THR A 240 0.15 4.78 -8.65
N ALA A 241 -0.85 3.94 -8.36
CA ALA A 241 -0.69 2.49 -8.43
C ALA A 241 -1.78 1.84 -9.29
N ASN A 242 -1.35 1.14 -10.34
CA ASN A 242 -2.10 0.07 -10.98
C ASN A 242 -1.52 -1.24 -10.44
N CYS A 243 -2.29 -1.92 -9.57
CA CYS A 243 -1.94 -3.17 -8.91
C CYS A 243 -2.88 -4.31 -9.32
N GLU A 244 -3.33 -4.34 -10.59
CA GLU A 244 -4.35 -5.29 -11.01
C GLU A 244 -3.84 -6.71 -10.77
N ASN A 245 -4.65 -7.59 -10.18
CA ASN A 245 -4.25 -8.99 -9.95
C ASN A 245 -2.98 -9.21 -9.11
N ILE A 246 -2.47 -8.18 -8.43
CA ILE A 246 -1.42 -8.36 -7.41
C ILE A 246 -2.08 -8.63 -6.07
N LEU A 247 -1.68 -9.73 -5.41
CA LEU A 247 -2.03 -10.00 -4.02
C LEU A 247 -0.83 -9.67 -3.13
N PHE A 248 -0.92 -8.55 -2.42
CA PHE A 248 0.06 -8.19 -1.40
C PHE A 248 -0.25 -8.92 -0.10
N ASN A 249 0.77 -9.42 0.59
CA ASN A 249 0.55 -9.88 1.96
C ASN A 249 0.37 -8.70 2.91
N THR A 250 1.30 -7.75 2.90
CA THR A 250 1.20 -6.52 3.71
C THR A 250 1.45 -5.29 2.86
N VAL A 251 0.57 -4.28 2.97
CA VAL A 251 0.80 -2.94 2.44
C VAL A 251 0.87 -1.95 3.60
N ASN A 252 1.96 -1.18 3.67
CA ASN A 252 2.11 -0.07 4.59
C ASN A 252 1.92 1.25 3.86
N LEU A 253 0.96 2.06 4.28
CA LEU A 253 0.89 3.48 3.90
C LEU A 253 1.48 4.29 5.05
N THR A 254 2.63 4.91 4.81
CA THR A 254 3.42 5.50 5.89
C THR A 254 3.57 7.00 5.74
N MET A 255 3.13 7.73 6.76
CA MET A 255 3.52 9.11 6.99
C MET A 255 4.86 9.12 7.71
N ASN A 256 5.92 9.60 7.05
CA ASN A 256 7.24 9.72 7.66
C ASN A 256 7.81 11.12 7.38
N ASN A 257 8.20 11.82 8.45
CA ASN A 257 8.82 13.14 8.42
C ASN A 257 10.26 13.12 7.88
N SER A 258 10.93 11.96 7.92
CA SER A 258 12.34 11.84 7.51
C SER A 258 12.59 11.89 6.00
N PHE A 259 11.58 11.58 5.16
CA PHE A 259 11.81 11.38 3.71
C PHE A 259 11.15 12.42 2.80
N THR A 260 10.26 13.26 3.33
CA THR A 260 9.69 14.52 2.80
C THR A 260 8.43 14.80 3.64
N PRO A 261 8.08 16.05 3.98
CA PRO A 261 6.88 16.38 4.77
C PRO A 261 5.56 16.13 4.03
N ASN A 262 5.56 15.33 2.97
CA ASN A 262 4.41 15.12 2.11
C ASN A 262 3.43 14.14 2.77
N VAL A 263 2.18 14.59 2.84
CA VAL A 263 1.01 13.78 3.16
C VAL A 263 0.92 12.64 2.14
N PRO A 264 1.09 11.37 2.52
CA PRO A 264 1.09 10.28 1.57
C PRO A 264 -0.27 10.18 0.88
N THR A 265 -0.24 10.14 -0.44
CA THR A 265 -1.41 9.99 -1.29
C THR A 265 -1.22 8.77 -2.17
N LEU A 266 -2.03 7.74 -1.97
CA LEU A 266 -2.13 6.60 -2.87
C LEU A 266 -3.30 6.82 -3.82
N THR A 267 -3.02 7.03 -5.10
CA THR A 267 -4.03 7.11 -6.16
C THR A 267 -4.12 5.76 -6.87
N LEU A 268 -5.24 5.08 -6.70
CA LEU A 268 -5.52 3.79 -7.30
C LEU A 268 -6.03 3.95 -8.73
N LEU A 269 -5.45 3.21 -9.65
CA LEU A 269 -5.92 3.04 -11.03
C LEU A 269 -6.72 1.74 -11.23
N ASN A 270 -6.79 0.91 -10.18
CA ASN A 270 -7.61 -0.31 -10.10
C ASN A 270 -7.77 -0.76 -8.64
N ASN A 271 -8.38 -1.92 -8.44
CA ASN A 271 -8.54 -2.51 -7.12
C ASN A 271 -7.18 -2.95 -6.54
N LEU A 272 -6.99 -2.68 -5.24
CA LEU A 272 -5.83 -3.15 -4.48
C LEU A 272 -6.24 -4.35 -3.63
N ASN A 273 -5.54 -5.49 -3.74
CA ASN A 273 -5.78 -6.66 -2.89
C ASN A 273 -4.65 -6.83 -1.88
N VAL A 274 -4.98 -6.83 -0.60
CA VAL A 274 -3.99 -6.87 0.48
C VAL A 274 -4.43 -7.76 1.63
N GLY A 275 -3.55 -8.61 2.14
CA GLY A 275 -3.80 -9.38 3.37
C GLY A 275 -3.89 -8.48 4.60
N THR A 276 -2.91 -7.61 4.82
CA THR A 276 -2.88 -6.62 5.91
C THR A 276 -2.60 -5.22 5.40
N LEU A 277 -3.52 -4.29 5.63
CA LEU A 277 -3.31 -2.85 5.37
C LEU A 277 -2.89 -2.16 6.67
N ASN A 278 -1.64 -1.71 6.71
CA ASN A 278 -1.10 -0.91 7.80
C ASN A 278 -1.15 0.58 7.43
N LEU A 279 -1.77 1.38 8.28
CA LEU A 279 -1.84 2.83 8.14
C LEU A 279 -1.00 3.45 9.26
N ILE A 280 0.21 3.90 8.89
CA ILE A 280 1.25 4.30 9.83
C ILE A 280 1.34 5.83 9.87
N HIS A 281 0.97 6.43 11.00
CA HIS A 281 0.99 7.88 11.18
C HIS A 281 2.07 8.28 12.17
N ASN A 282 3.31 8.56 11.77
CA ASN A 282 4.34 8.95 12.75
C ASN A 282 4.15 10.36 13.33
N PHE A 283 3.19 11.13 12.82
CA PHE A 283 2.80 12.47 13.29
C PHE A 283 1.34 12.76 12.90
N THR A 284 0.79 13.87 13.39
CA THR A 284 -0.57 14.30 13.07
C THR A 284 -0.67 14.70 11.61
N GLY A 285 -1.53 14.04 10.85
CA GLY A 285 -1.81 14.40 9.46
C GLY A 285 -2.69 13.37 8.76
N ALA A 286 -2.78 13.48 7.44
CA ALA A 286 -3.64 12.63 6.63
C ALA A 286 -2.87 11.55 5.86
N ILE A 287 -3.48 10.38 5.68
CA ILE A 287 -3.16 9.45 4.61
C ILE A 287 -4.33 9.51 3.63
N THR A 288 -4.05 9.75 2.35
CA THR A 288 -5.09 9.85 1.33
C THR A 288 -5.10 8.60 0.45
N ILE A 289 -6.27 7.97 0.25
CA ILE A 289 -6.48 6.86 -0.67
C ILE A 289 -7.57 7.23 -1.68
N ASN A 290 -7.15 7.56 -2.89
CA ASN A 290 -8.00 8.08 -3.95
C ASN A 290 -8.23 7.06 -5.06
N GLY A 291 -9.34 7.24 -5.78
CA GLY A 291 -9.75 6.44 -6.93
C GLY A 291 -11.12 5.83 -6.70
N LEU A 292 -11.87 5.57 -7.78
CA LEU A 292 -13.19 4.91 -7.73
C LEU A 292 -13.12 3.41 -7.38
N PHE A 293 -11.93 2.93 -7.05
CA PHE A 293 -11.62 1.53 -6.83
C PHE A 293 -11.69 1.13 -5.35
N THR A 294 -11.64 -0.17 -5.12
CA THR A 294 -11.76 -0.75 -3.78
C THR A 294 -10.42 -1.34 -3.33
N VAL A 295 -10.08 -1.11 -2.06
CA VAL A 295 -9.03 -1.82 -1.35
C VAL A 295 -9.64 -3.02 -0.66
N PHE A 296 -9.39 -4.21 -1.18
CA PHE A 296 -9.81 -5.47 -0.60
C PHE A 296 -8.83 -5.89 0.49
N ILE A 297 -9.31 -5.92 1.74
CA ILE A 297 -8.57 -6.30 2.93
C ILE A 297 -8.90 -7.77 3.23
N GLY A 298 -8.06 -8.65 2.70
CA GLY A 298 -8.16 -10.10 2.72
C GLY A 298 -7.96 -10.72 1.34
N ASN A 299 -7.81 -12.04 1.31
CA ASN A 299 -7.84 -12.81 0.08
C ASN A 299 -9.28 -13.27 -0.17
N ARG A 300 -9.90 -12.84 -1.28
CA ARG A 300 -11.28 -13.23 -1.65
C ARG A 300 -11.50 -14.74 -1.73
N SER A 301 -10.46 -15.50 -2.07
CA SER A 301 -10.46 -16.96 -2.13
C SER A 301 -9.81 -17.60 -0.89
N GLY A 302 -9.44 -16.81 0.10
CA GLY A 302 -8.74 -17.26 1.30
C GLY A 302 -9.25 -16.57 2.56
N ASN A 303 -8.32 -16.22 3.45
CA ASN A 303 -8.64 -15.64 4.74
C ASN A 303 -8.97 -14.15 4.64
N ILE A 304 -9.84 -13.68 5.53
CA ILE A 304 -10.04 -12.27 5.80
C ILE A 304 -8.73 -11.59 6.24
N GLY A 305 -8.57 -10.34 5.82
CA GLY A 305 -7.41 -9.54 6.12
C GLY A 305 -7.55 -8.68 7.37
N SER A 306 -6.54 -7.85 7.61
CA SER A 306 -6.52 -6.92 8.74
C SER A 306 -6.27 -5.48 8.31
N LEU A 307 -6.98 -4.55 8.94
CA LEU A 307 -6.75 -3.11 8.89
C LEU A 307 -6.16 -2.66 10.22
N ILE A 308 -4.91 -2.21 10.21
CA ILE A 308 -4.18 -1.88 11.42
C ILE A 308 -3.67 -0.45 11.35
N PHE A 309 -3.99 0.33 12.37
CA PHE A 309 -3.46 1.70 12.52
C PHE A 309 -2.24 1.68 13.43
N LEU A 310 -1.11 2.18 12.96
CA LEU A 310 0.15 2.20 13.71
C LEU A 310 0.59 3.63 14.02
N ASN A 311 1.18 3.84 15.19
CA ASN A 311 1.78 5.10 15.66
C ASN A 311 0.86 6.34 15.66
N THR A 312 -0.46 6.19 15.64
CA THR A 312 -1.44 7.27 15.45
C THR A 312 -1.32 8.46 16.42
N ALA A 313 -0.70 9.54 15.95
CA ALA A 313 -0.75 10.83 16.62
C ALA A 313 -2.19 11.40 16.72
N GLY A 314 -2.37 12.31 17.68
CA GLY A 314 -3.61 13.08 17.87
C GLY A 314 -4.15 13.68 16.58
N GLY A 315 -5.35 13.30 16.12
CA GLY A 315 -5.99 13.92 14.95
C GLY A 315 -5.58 13.34 13.59
N SER A 316 -4.81 12.24 13.56
CA SER A 316 -4.54 11.52 12.32
C SER A 316 -5.83 11.12 11.59
N THR A 317 -5.83 11.25 10.27
CA THR A 317 -7.00 10.96 9.43
C THR A 317 -6.61 10.13 8.23
N VAL A 318 -7.47 9.21 7.82
CA VAL A 318 -7.39 8.48 6.56
C VAL A 318 -8.57 8.94 5.73
N LEU A 319 -8.34 9.51 4.55
CA LEU A 319 -9.39 10.12 3.75
C LEU A 319 -9.24 9.75 2.27
N GLY A 320 -10.25 10.04 1.47
CA GLY A 320 -10.17 9.95 0.02
C GLY A 320 -11.48 9.53 -0.63
N THR A 321 -11.40 8.90 -1.80
CA THR A 321 -12.58 8.53 -2.60
C THR A 321 -12.77 7.02 -2.75
N SER A 322 -11.79 6.22 -2.34
CA SER A 322 -11.84 4.76 -2.45
C SER A 322 -12.76 4.11 -1.40
N THR A 323 -13.03 2.83 -1.59
CA THR A 323 -13.74 1.99 -0.61
C THR A 323 -12.77 1.02 0.04
N LEU A 324 -12.83 0.87 1.36
CA LEU A 324 -12.17 -0.22 2.08
C LEU A 324 -13.17 -1.37 2.23
N GLU A 325 -12.84 -2.58 1.75
CA GLU A 325 -13.70 -3.75 1.86
C GLU A 325 -12.98 -4.90 2.57
N PHE A 326 -13.46 -5.28 3.75
CA PHE A 326 -13.05 -6.53 4.39
C PHE A 326 -13.67 -7.70 3.62
N THR A 327 -12.83 -8.56 3.05
CA THR A 327 -13.26 -9.67 2.19
C THR A 327 -12.71 -11.02 2.67
N GLY A 328 -12.97 -12.10 1.94
CA GLY A 328 -12.46 -13.46 2.23
C GLY A 328 -13.54 -14.47 2.59
N ILE A 329 -13.22 -15.75 2.43
CA ILE A 329 -14.13 -16.89 2.63
C ILE A 329 -13.96 -17.56 3.99
N GLY A 330 -12.94 -17.22 4.76
CA GLY A 330 -12.68 -17.80 6.08
C GLY A 330 -11.70 -17.00 6.91
N GLY A 331 -11.17 -17.62 7.97
CA GLY A 331 -10.14 -17.05 8.83
C GLY A 331 -10.61 -15.96 9.79
N VAL A 332 -9.62 -15.27 10.38
CA VAL A 332 -9.80 -14.24 11.38
C VAL A 332 -9.05 -12.98 10.95
N GLY A 333 -9.75 -11.84 10.96
CA GLY A 333 -9.23 -10.54 10.57
C GLY A 333 -9.42 -9.53 11.69
N TYR A 334 -8.65 -8.45 11.65
CA TYR A 334 -8.66 -7.43 12.70
C TYR A 334 -8.87 -6.04 12.12
N TRP A 335 -9.68 -5.23 12.78
CA TRP A 335 -9.68 -3.78 12.65
C TRP A 335 -9.30 -3.18 14.00
N THR A 336 -8.05 -2.72 14.12
CA THR A 336 -7.49 -2.29 15.40
C THR A 336 -6.37 -1.27 15.26
N ALA A 337 -5.86 -0.78 16.38
CA ALA A 337 -4.59 -0.06 16.46
C ALA A 337 -3.48 -0.95 17.03
N GLY A 338 -2.27 -0.75 16.53
CA GLY A 338 -1.05 -1.38 17.03
C GLY A 338 -0.68 -0.94 18.45
N ASN A 339 0.40 -1.53 18.97
CA ASN A 339 1.05 -1.07 20.21
C ASN A 339 1.93 0.13 19.88
N GLY A 340 1.37 1.35 19.85
CA GLY A 340 2.12 2.58 19.63
C GLY A 340 2.00 3.54 20.83
N PRO A 341 3.02 4.35 21.13
CA PRO A 341 2.98 5.33 22.23
C PRO A 341 2.04 6.51 21.94
N PHE A 342 1.70 6.72 20.66
CA PHE A 342 0.80 7.78 20.19
C PHE A 342 -0.55 7.18 19.89
N ALA A 343 -1.60 7.69 20.54
CA ALA A 343 -2.82 6.91 20.63
C ALA A 343 -4.06 7.79 20.76
N ALA A 344 -4.31 8.52 19.69
CA ALA A 344 -5.65 9.01 19.41
C ALA A 344 -6.35 8.12 18.38
N SER A 345 -7.68 8.07 18.43
CA SER A 345 -8.49 7.41 17.40
C SER A 345 -8.31 8.11 16.05
N PRO A 346 -7.72 7.45 15.04
CA PRO A 346 -7.64 8.01 13.71
C PRO A 346 -9.05 8.12 13.13
N ARG A 347 -9.31 9.22 12.43
CA ARG A 347 -10.55 9.40 11.65
C ARG A 347 -10.43 8.63 10.34
N VAL A 348 -11.50 7.96 9.93
CA VAL A 348 -11.62 7.27 8.65
C VAL A 348 -12.74 7.94 7.84
N ASP A 349 -12.35 8.69 6.83
CA ASP A 349 -13.19 9.39 5.86
C ASP A 349 -13.11 8.67 4.50
N LEU A 350 -13.53 7.40 4.53
CA LEU A 350 -13.64 6.52 3.37
C LEU A 350 -14.92 5.71 3.49
N ASN A 351 -15.41 5.20 2.37
CA ASN A 351 -16.46 4.17 2.42
C ASN A 351 -15.86 2.89 3.01
N ILE A 352 -16.62 2.22 3.88
CA ILE A 352 -16.21 0.95 4.49
C ILE A 352 -17.28 -0.09 4.23
N THR A 353 -16.87 -1.25 3.73
CA THR A 353 -17.73 -2.42 3.53
C THR A 353 -17.16 -3.63 4.29
N ILE A 354 -18.03 -4.35 5.01
CA ILE A 354 -17.73 -5.67 5.57
C ILE A 354 -18.49 -6.70 4.72
N ASN A 355 -17.75 -7.49 3.95
CA ASN A 355 -18.28 -8.46 3.00
C ASN A 355 -17.42 -9.72 3.00
N THR A 356 -17.42 -10.40 4.13
CA THR A 356 -16.57 -11.57 4.39
C THR A 356 -17.43 -12.75 4.82
N SER A 357 -16.91 -13.98 4.70
CA SER A 357 -17.49 -15.17 5.33
C SER A 357 -16.70 -15.58 6.59
N GLY A 358 -15.56 -14.92 6.85
CA GLY A 358 -14.75 -15.10 8.05
C GLY A 358 -15.26 -14.32 9.26
N THR A 359 -14.40 -14.23 10.28
CA THR A 359 -14.66 -13.44 11.50
C THR A 359 -13.80 -12.18 11.53
N LEU A 360 -14.42 -11.01 11.63
CA LEU A 360 -13.75 -9.73 11.84
C LEU A 360 -13.84 -9.31 13.31
N TYR A 361 -12.69 -9.16 13.95
CA TYR A 361 -12.59 -8.53 15.27
C TYR A 361 -12.37 -7.03 15.11
N ILE A 362 -13.31 -6.22 15.59
CA ILE A 362 -13.14 -4.78 15.71
C ILE A 362 -12.72 -4.49 17.14
N ILE A 363 -11.46 -4.13 17.35
CA ILE A 363 -10.89 -4.03 18.70
C ILE A 363 -10.64 -2.57 19.03
N GLU A 364 -11.40 -2.07 20.00
CA GLU A 364 -11.07 -0.84 20.72
C GLU A 364 -9.94 -1.13 21.71
N LYS A 365 -8.96 -0.24 21.74
CA LYS A 365 -7.80 -0.38 22.62
C LYS A 365 -7.64 0.87 23.45
N THR A 366 -7.65 0.69 24.77
CA THR A 366 -7.42 1.76 25.73
C THR A 366 -6.04 1.56 26.33
N LEU A 367 -5.07 2.41 25.97
CA LEU A 367 -3.72 2.37 26.55
C LEU A 367 -3.61 3.22 27.82
N SER A 368 -4.44 4.26 27.94
CA SER A 368 -4.57 5.10 29.14
C SER A 368 -5.97 5.75 29.20
N SER A 369 -6.29 6.44 30.29
CA SER A 369 -7.59 7.12 30.46
C SER A 369 -7.90 8.18 29.40
N THR A 370 -6.88 8.76 28.76
CA THR A 370 -7.00 9.78 27.72
C THR A 370 -6.87 9.22 26.30
N VAL A 371 -6.46 7.96 26.19
CA VAL A 371 -6.01 7.33 24.95
C VAL A 371 -6.93 6.15 24.64
N ARG A 372 -7.78 6.35 23.63
CA ARG A 372 -8.67 5.30 23.11
C ARG A 372 -8.61 5.27 21.60
N PHE A 373 -8.46 4.06 21.06
CA PHE A 373 -8.71 3.77 19.66
C PHE A 373 -10.13 3.22 19.48
N PHE A 374 -10.91 3.84 18.62
CA PHE A 374 -12.17 3.29 18.13
C PHE A 374 -12.37 3.70 16.67
N PRO A 375 -13.08 2.88 15.87
CA PRO A 375 -13.58 3.29 14.56
C PRO A 375 -14.27 4.66 14.60
N ASN A 376 -13.80 5.60 13.78
CA ASN A 376 -14.32 6.97 13.73
C ASN A 376 -14.61 7.39 12.29
N LEU A 377 -15.87 7.27 11.87
CA LEU A 377 -16.31 7.59 10.51
C LEU A 377 -16.47 9.10 10.34
N ALA A 378 -15.86 9.67 9.29
CA ALA A 378 -15.89 11.09 8.96
C ALA A 378 -16.32 11.35 7.50
N GLY A 379 -16.66 12.61 7.18
CA GLY A 379 -16.88 13.08 5.80
C GLY A 379 -18.15 12.62 5.07
N GLY A 380 -19.17 12.16 5.79
CA GLY A 380 -20.46 11.80 5.19
C GLY A 380 -20.41 10.55 4.32
N ARG A 381 -19.68 9.52 4.76
CA ARG A 381 -19.45 8.29 3.98
C ARG A 381 -20.46 7.19 4.27
N THR A 382 -20.36 6.10 3.51
CA THR A 382 -21.14 4.89 3.73
C THR A 382 -20.34 3.88 4.55
N PHE A 383 -20.94 3.38 5.63
CA PHE A 383 -20.54 2.15 6.29
C PHE A 383 -21.56 1.07 5.95
N ARG A 384 -21.11 -0.07 5.42
CA ARG A 384 -21.98 -1.15 4.99
C ARG A 384 -21.51 -2.49 5.55
N TYR A 385 -22.40 -3.17 6.26
CA TYR A 385 -22.30 -4.59 6.52
C TYR A 385 -23.14 -5.36 5.49
N THR A 386 -22.54 -6.37 4.86
CA THR A 386 -23.22 -7.25 3.91
C THR A 386 -23.33 -8.68 4.45
N LYS A 387 -22.21 -9.24 4.94
CA LYS A 387 -22.13 -10.59 5.50
C LYS A 387 -20.87 -10.77 6.35
N GLY A 388 -20.85 -11.86 7.12
CA GLY A 388 -19.71 -12.31 7.94
C GLY A 388 -19.99 -12.23 9.43
N THR A 389 -19.07 -12.74 10.25
CA THR A 389 -19.19 -12.62 11.71
C THR A 389 -18.39 -11.40 12.17
N VAL A 390 -19.03 -10.46 12.87
CA VAL A 390 -18.33 -9.29 13.43
C VAL A 390 -18.39 -9.37 14.96
N ILE A 391 -17.21 -9.33 15.59
CA ILE A 391 -17.09 -9.32 17.05
C ILE A 391 -16.43 -8.02 17.46
N THR A 392 -17.13 -7.19 18.24
CA THR A 392 -16.56 -5.96 18.79
C THR A 392 -16.02 -6.22 20.20
N ARG A 393 -14.83 -5.70 20.52
CA ARG A 393 -14.17 -5.88 21.83
C ARG A 393 -13.48 -4.61 22.29
N ASN A 394 -13.73 -4.18 23.51
CA ASN A 394 -12.89 -3.19 24.20
C ASN A 394 -11.82 -3.91 25.03
N ILE A 395 -10.55 -3.68 24.70
CA ILE A 395 -9.41 -4.19 25.46
C ILE A 395 -8.77 -2.99 26.18
N THR A 396 -8.94 -2.94 27.49
CA THR A 396 -8.27 -1.98 28.39
C THR A 396 -6.97 -2.59 28.89
N SER A 397 -5.82 -1.96 28.60
CA SER A 397 -4.50 -2.48 29.01
C SER A 397 -4.12 -2.18 30.46
N SER A 398 -4.97 -1.48 31.23
CA SER A 398 -4.70 -1.22 32.64
C SER A 398 -5.16 -2.39 33.52
N ASN A 399 -4.23 -2.99 34.26
CA ASN A 399 -4.34 -4.09 35.22
C ASN A 399 -5.39 -3.94 36.37
N ALA A 400 -6.43 -3.11 36.24
CA ALA A 400 -7.38 -2.86 37.31
C ALA A 400 -8.81 -3.21 36.90
N GLY A 401 -9.19 -4.46 37.13
CA GLY A 401 -10.58 -4.92 37.12
C GLY A 401 -10.95 -5.68 35.86
N THR A 402 -11.59 -6.83 36.07
CA THR A 402 -12.17 -7.75 35.07
C THR A 402 -12.57 -7.05 33.76
N PRO A 403 -12.16 -7.56 32.59
CA PRO A 403 -12.55 -7.01 31.30
C PRO A 403 -14.08 -6.91 31.29
N ARG A 404 -14.60 -5.67 31.32
CA ARG A 404 -16.02 -5.48 31.08
C ARG A 404 -16.19 -5.80 29.61
N TYR A 405 -16.94 -6.87 29.29
CA TYR A 405 -17.33 -7.26 27.93
C TYR A 405 -18.22 -6.18 27.30
N GLN A 406 -17.70 -4.97 27.18
CA GLN A 406 -18.33 -3.86 26.49
C GLN A 406 -17.78 -3.95 25.08
N GLY A 407 -18.66 -4.15 24.10
CA GLY A 407 -18.27 -4.07 22.70
C GLY A 407 -17.54 -2.75 22.40
N SER A 408 -16.86 -2.68 21.27
CA SER A 408 -16.13 -1.48 20.86
C SER A 408 -17.07 -0.30 20.66
N GLN A 409 -16.54 0.91 20.82
CA GLN A 409 -17.20 2.14 20.39
C GLN A 409 -17.12 2.32 18.86
N LEU A 410 -18.15 2.91 18.26
CA LEU A 410 -18.15 3.47 16.90
C LEU A 410 -18.48 4.98 17.01
N SER A 411 -17.65 5.85 16.45
CA SER A 411 -17.95 7.28 16.33
C SER A 411 -18.37 7.59 14.89
N VAL A 412 -19.40 8.40 14.72
CA VAL A 412 -19.99 8.74 13.41
C VAL A 412 -20.17 10.25 13.32
N ALA A 413 -19.42 10.90 12.44
CA ALA A 413 -19.61 12.32 12.14
C ALA A 413 -20.88 12.57 11.30
N THR A 414 -21.25 13.81 11.02
CA THR A 414 -22.51 14.13 10.32
C THR A 414 -22.65 13.44 8.95
N THR A 415 -23.90 13.28 8.48
CA THR A 415 -24.27 12.91 7.09
C THR A 415 -23.84 11.52 6.61
N HIS A 416 -23.65 10.55 7.51
CA HIS A 416 -23.28 9.19 7.13
C HIS A 416 -24.50 8.32 6.78
N THR A 417 -24.25 7.31 5.93
CA THR A 417 -25.19 6.22 5.66
C THR A 417 -24.66 4.93 6.26
N LEU A 418 -25.44 4.28 7.13
CA LEU A 418 -25.06 3.05 7.81
C LEU A 418 -26.01 1.92 7.39
N ILE A 419 -25.46 0.84 6.85
CA ILE A 419 -26.23 -0.26 6.26
C ILE A 419 -25.88 -1.57 6.99
N GLY A 420 -26.88 -2.35 7.36
CA GLY A 420 -26.74 -3.69 7.95
C GLY A 420 -26.32 -3.67 9.42
N MET A 421 -26.54 -2.55 10.13
CA MET A 421 -26.09 -2.35 11.52
C MET A 421 -26.69 -3.37 12.50
N ASN A 422 -27.87 -3.90 12.21
CA ASN A 422 -28.57 -4.92 12.99
C ASN A 422 -27.76 -6.22 13.17
N ASN A 423 -26.73 -6.45 12.34
CA ASN A 423 -25.88 -7.64 12.42
C ASN A 423 -24.60 -7.42 13.23
N ILE A 424 -24.43 -6.25 13.85
CA ILE A 424 -23.24 -5.91 14.63
C ILE A 424 -23.65 -5.39 16.01
N ALA A 425 -23.26 -6.12 17.06
CA ALA A 425 -23.40 -5.69 18.44
C ALA A 425 -22.24 -4.77 18.82
N TRP A 426 -22.50 -3.46 18.80
CA TRP A 426 -21.56 -2.43 19.28
C TRP A 426 -21.75 -2.20 20.78
N GLY A 427 -20.70 -1.86 21.53
CA GLY A 427 -20.92 -1.43 22.92
C GLY A 427 -21.50 -0.02 23.00
N ARG A 428 -21.05 0.85 22.09
CA ARG A 428 -21.52 2.23 21.99
C ARG A 428 -21.41 2.74 20.56
N ILE A 429 -22.39 3.53 20.12
CA ILE A 429 -22.33 4.32 18.89
C ILE A 429 -22.53 5.78 19.27
N VAL A 430 -21.55 6.62 18.94
CA VAL A 430 -21.52 8.05 19.25
C VAL A 430 -21.76 8.84 17.97
N PHE A 431 -22.89 9.52 17.90
CA PHE A 431 -23.26 10.38 16.78
C PHE A 431 -22.84 11.82 17.05
N ALA A 432 -22.33 12.51 16.04
CA ALA A 432 -22.16 13.96 16.12
C ALA A 432 -23.51 14.64 16.44
N GLY A 433 -23.54 15.47 17.50
CA GLY A 433 -24.72 16.24 17.86
C GLY A 433 -25.19 17.15 16.73
N SER A 434 -26.50 17.31 16.58
CA SER A 434 -27.17 17.97 15.45
C SER A 434 -26.94 17.32 14.09
N GLY A 435 -26.28 16.16 14.01
CA GLY A 435 -26.07 15.43 12.77
C GLY A 435 -27.32 14.73 12.29
N THR A 436 -27.44 14.60 10.96
CA THR A 436 -28.44 13.74 10.31
C THR A 436 -27.74 12.53 9.71
N PHE A 437 -28.31 11.35 9.93
CA PHE A 437 -27.74 10.06 9.57
C PHE A 437 -28.80 9.23 8.85
N THR A 438 -28.39 8.40 7.90
CA THR A 438 -29.28 7.45 7.24
C THR A 438 -28.95 6.05 7.73
N MET A 439 -29.95 5.27 8.11
CA MET A 439 -29.78 3.86 8.45
C MET A 439 -30.81 3.01 7.73
N ASN A 440 -30.43 1.84 7.21
CA ASN A 440 -31.47 0.90 6.77
C ASN A 440 -32.17 0.27 7.98
N GLU A 441 -31.42 -0.06 9.03
CA GLU A 441 -31.86 -0.80 10.22
C GLU A 441 -31.06 -0.33 11.44
N LEU A 442 -31.67 -0.39 12.63
CA LEU A 442 -30.97 -0.07 13.88
C LEU A 442 -30.03 -1.23 14.28
N PRO A 443 -28.96 -0.97 15.05
CA PRO A 443 -28.13 -2.02 15.60
C PRO A 443 -28.90 -2.93 16.57
N GLN A 444 -28.45 -4.17 16.68
CA GLN A 444 -28.96 -5.12 17.68
C GLN A 444 -27.82 -5.49 18.62
N GLY A 445 -28.04 -5.34 19.93
CA GLY A 445 -27.08 -5.84 20.92
C GLY A 445 -27.18 -7.36 21.06
N SER A 446 -26.43 -7.90 22.01
CA SER A 446 -26.47 -9.31 22.40
C SER A 446 -26.65 -9.44 23.91
N SER A 447 -26.83 -10.68 24.39
CA SER A 447 -26.85 -10.98 25.84
C SER A 447 -25.55 -10.58 26.56
N THR A 448 -24.46 -10.40 25.83
CA THR A 448 -23.16 -10.00 26.37
C THR A 448 -22.80 -8.55 26.09
N VAL A 449 -23.41 -7.91 25.08
CA VAL A 449 -23.09 -6.54 24.64
C VAL A 449 -24.38 -5.74 24.42
N ILE A 450 -24.69 -4.83 25.34
CA ILE A 450 -25.76 -3.84 25.16
C ILE A 450 -25.25 -2.69 24.30
N THR A 451 -25.95 -2.37 23.21
CA THR A 451 -25.59 -1.25 22.34
C THR A 451 -26.17 0.06 22.84
N ASN A 452 -25.32 1.06 23.07
CA ASN A 452 -25.72 2.41 23.49
C ASN A 452 -25.52 3.42 22.35
N MET A 453 -26.60 3.95 21.78
CA MET A 453 -26.58 5.02 20.78
C MET A 453 -26.77 6.38 21.46
N ILE A 454 -25.77 7.26 21.38
CA ILE A 454 -25.80 8.54 22.08
C ILE A 454 -25.22 9.68 21.24
N SER A 455 -25.57 10.91 21.61
CA SER A 455 -24.97 12.13 21.05
C SER A 455 -23.58 12.39 21.64
N SER A 456 -22.67 12.94 20.85
CA SER A 456 -21.37 13.46 21.30
C SER A 456 -21.49 14.77 22.10
N THR A 457 -22.64 15.46 22.01
CA THR A 457 -22.89 16.72 22.71
C THR A 457 -24.25 16.71 23.43
N ALA A 458 -24.68 17.87 23.93
CA ALA A 458 -26.02 18.07 24.48
C ALA A 458 -27.13 18.07 23.42
N ALA A 459 -26.80 18.30 22.15
CA ALA A 459 -27.77 18.39 21.07
C ALA A 459 -28.28 17.02 20.61
N ASN A 460 -29.53 16.98 20.12
CA ASN A 460 -30.10 15.78 19.52
C ASN A 460 -29.44 15.46 18.16
N TYR A 461 -29.40 14.19 17.78
CA TYR A 461 -29.09 13.76 16.40
C TYR A 461 -30.33 13.17 15.74
N THR A 462 -30.35 13.11 14.41
CA THR A 462 -31.47 12.58 13.63
C THR A 462 -31.06 11.33 12.87
N ILE A 463 -31.80 10.23 13.02
CA ILE A 463 -31.67 9.03 12.20
C ILE A 463 -32.85 8.93 11.26
N THR A 464 -32.59 8.91 9.97
CA THR A 464 -33.54 8.59 8.92
C THR A 464 -33.48 7.10 8.60
N LEU A 465 -34.55 6.37 8.91
CA LEU A 465 -34.67 4.96 8.58
C LEU A 465 -35.18 4.76 7.14
N THR A 466 -34.42 4.02 6.33
CA THR A 466 -34.68 3.77 4.90
C THR A 466 -34.98 2.32 4.54
N GLY A 467 -34.87 1.38 5.49
CA GLY A 467 -35.14 -0.04 5.23
C GLY A 467 -36.62 -0.38 5.02
N ASN A 468 -36.87 -1.62 4.62
CA ASN A 468 -38.22 -2.16 4.54
C ASN A 468 -38.84 -2.21 5.94
N ASN A 469 -39.81 -1.33 6.18
CA ASN A 469 -40.46 -1.09 7.48
C ASN A 469 -41.44 -2.21 7.90
N ARG A 470 -41.03 -3.47 7.74
CA ARG A 470 -41.72 -4.58 8.40
C ARG A 470 -41.49 -4.49 9.90
N GLU A 471 -42.42 -5.03 10.67
CA GLU A 471 -42.30 -5.11 12.12
C GLU A 471 -40.97 -5.79 12.51
N ARG A 472 -40.14 -5.09 13.30
CA ARG A 472 -38.83 -5.54 13.77
C ARG A 472 -38.65 -5.21 15.24
N PHE A 473 -37.99 -6.13 15.93
CA PHE A 473 -37.65 -6.03 17.35
C PHE A 473 -36.14 -5.84 17.50
N TYR A 474 -35.72 -4.72 18.07
CA TYR A 474 -34.32 -4.47 18.40
C TYR A 474 -34.11 -4.71 19.88
N ASN A 475 -33.34 -5.74 20.21
CA ASN A 475 -33.04 -6.13 21.59
C ASN A 475 -31.71 -5.52 22.05
N PHE A 476 -31.56 -5.33 23.36
CA PHE A 476 -30.33 -4.87 24.00
C PHE A 476 -29.84 -3.53 23.42
N LEU A 477 -30.76 -2.61 23.13
CA LEU A 477 -30.47 -1.32 22.49
C LEU A 477 -30.96 -0.17 23.35
N LYS A 478 -30.05 0.71 23.76
CA LYS A 478 -30.36 1.97 24.42
C LYS A 478 -30.11 3.12 23.47
N ILE A 479 -31.08 4.02 23.30
CA ILE A 479 -30.95 5.23 22.49
C ILE A 479 -31.12 6.44 23.40
N GLN A 480 -30.29 7.47 23.21
CA GLN A 480 -30.40 8.76 23.91
C GLN A 480 -30.25 9.91 22.92
N ARG A 481 -30.99 11.00 23.14
CA ARG A 481 -30.96 12.26 22.36
C ARG A 481 -31.09 12.04 20.84
N CYS A 482 -31.98 11.14 20.45
CA CYS A 482 -32.22 10.80 19.06
C CYS A 482 -33.62 11.21 18.62
N THR A 483 -33.69 11.92 17.50
CA THR A 483 -34.89 12.01 16.67
C THR A 483 -34.85 10.87 15.66
N ILE A 484 -35.91 10.06 15.58
CA ILE A 484 -36.02 9.05 14.51
C ILE A 484 -37.01 9.55 13.46
N ALA A 485 -36.49 9.84 12.27
CA ALA A 485 -37.26 10.12 11.08
C ALA A 485 -37.45 8.82 10.29
N VAL A 486 -38.65 8.60 9.75
CA VAL A 486 -38.95 7.41 8.95
C VAL A 486 -39.38 7.84 7.57
N ALA A 487 -38.79 7.25 6.53
CA ALA A 487 -39.08 7.64 5.15
C ALA A 487 -40.52 7.31 4.70
N SER A 488 -41.26 6.48 5.45
CA SER A 488 -42.63 6.05 5.12
C SER A 488 -43.65 6.43 6.20
N ARG A 489 -44.80 6.94 5.77
CA ARG A 489 -45.88 7.53 6.60
C ARG A 489 -46.65 6.54 7.50
N ARG A 490 -46.34 5.24 7.47
CA ARG A 490 -47.16 4.19 8.13
C ARG A 490 -46.49 3.50 9.33
N ASN A 491 -45.39 4.02 9.86
CA ASN A 491 -44.66 3.31 10.91
C ASN A 491 -44.89 3.93 12.29
N THR A 492 -45.26 3.09 13.24
CA THR A 492 -45.33 3.41 14.66
C THR A 492 -44.06 2.93 15.35
N ILE A 493 -43.52 3.74 16.27
CA ILE A 493 -42.42 3.34 17.15
C ILE A 493 -43.04 2.95 18.50
N VAL A 494 -42.84 1.71 18.93
CA VAL A 494 -43.28 1.23 20.24
C VAL A 494 -42.04 0.88 21.05
N VAL A 495 -41.86 1.53 22.21
CA VAL A 495 -40.77 1.21 23.14
C VAL A 495 -41.31 0.21 24.15
N THR A 496 -40.75 -1.00 24.16
CA THR A 496 -41.18 -2.04 25.10
C THR A 496 -40.24 -2.15 26.28
N TYR A 497 -40.82 -2.04 27.48
CA TYR A 497 -40.18 -2.45 28.72
C TYR A 497 -40.71 -3.82 29.09
N ARG A 498 -39.87 -4.86 29.01
CA ARG A 498 -40.25 -6.17 29.52
C ARG A 498 -40.03 -6.16 31.03
N GLU A 499 -41.13 -6.11 31.79
CA GLU A 499 -41.25 -6.38 33.23
C GLU A 499 -40.06 -5.95 34.10
N GLY A 500 -40.08 -4.71 34.59
CA GLY A 500 -39.17 -4.24 35.64
C GLY A 500 -37.75 -4.00 35.12
N ASN A 501 -37.26 -2.78 35.34
CA ASN A 501 -35.92 -2.32 34.99
C ASN A 501 -34.79 -2.98 35.85
N LEU A 502 -34.91 -4.26 36.20
CA LEU A 502 -33.93 -4.97 37.02
C LEU A 502 -32.70 -5.43 36.22
N GLY A 503 -32.60 -5.09 34.92
CA GLY A 503 -31.46 -5.43 34.08
C GLY A 503 -31.09 -4.44 32.96
N GLY A 504 -31.73 -3.26 32.87
CA GLY A 504 -31.32 -2.21 31.93
C GLY A 504 -31.57 -2.46 30.42
N ASN A 505 -32.40 -3.44 30.05
CA ASN A 505 -32.71 -3.76 28.65
C ASN A 505 -33.89 -2.94 28.14
N ILE A 506 -33.68 -2.14 27.09
CA ILE A 506 -34.73 -1.48 26.30
C ILE A 506 -34.85 -2.26 24.98
N GLY A 507 -36.05 -2.73 24.68
CA GLY A 507 -36.40 -3.27 23.36
C GLY A 507 -37.19 -2.21 22.58
N ILE A 508 -36.86 -1.99 21.31
CA ILE A 508 -37.62 -1.08 20.45
C ILE A 508 -38.29 -1.87 19.33
N ILE A 509 -39.59 -1.67 19.15
CA ILE A 509 -40.38 -2.25 18.08
C ILE A 509 -40.66 -1.17 17.05
N PHE A 510 -40.35 -1.47 15.79
CA PHE A 510 -40.66 -0.62 14.64
C PHE A 510 -41.48 -1.41 13.65
N GLY A 511 -42.66 -0.91 13.24
CA GLY A 511 -43.44 -1.57 12.19
C GLY A 511 -44.67 -0.79 11.75
N ASN A 512 -45.20 -1.18 10.59
CA ASN A 512 -46.54 -0.84 10.15
C ASN A 512 -47.56 -1.60 10.98
N SER A 513 -47.91 -1.07 12.15
CA SER A 513 -49.12 -1.51 12.83
C SER A 513 -50.29 -0.98 12.02
N GLY A 514 -51.11 -1.87 11.46
CA GLY A 514 -52.41 -1.46 10.95
C GLY A 514 -53.17 -0.79 12.10
N ALA A 515 -54.05 0.15 11.78
CA ALA A 515 -54.81 0.93 12.80
C ALA A 515 -55.54 0.07 13.85
N ASN A 516 -55.69 -1.24 13.63
CA ASN A 516 -56.33 -2.22 14.52
C ASN A 516 -55.43 -3.38 14.95
N SER A 517 -54.14 -3.41 14.61
CA SER A 517 -53.23 -4.47 15.06
C SER A 517 -52.55 -4.03 16.36
N THR A 518 -53.20 -4.30 17.49
CA THR A 518 -52.47 -4.44 18.76
C THR A 518 -51.40 -5.51 18.55
N PRO A 519 -50.14 -5.27 18.97
CA PRO A 519 -49.09 -6.28 18.86
C PRO A 519 -49.55 -7.55 19.56
N LYS A 520 -49.67 -8.66 18.82
CA LYS A 520 -50.05 -9.95 19.40
C LYS A 520 -48.99 -10.31 20.44
N ASN A 521 -49.35 -10.28 21.73
CA ASN A 521 -48.56 -10.70 22.89
C ASN A 521 -47.70 -9.64 23.62
N LEU A 522 -48.01 -8.36 23.52
CA LEU A 522 -47.38 -7.35 24.41
C LEU A 522 -48.43 -6.60 25.21
N ILE A 523 -48.24 -6.52 26.53
CA ILE A 523 -48.94 -5.57 27.39
C ILE A 523 -48.56 -4.18 26.87
N PRO A 524 -49.49 -3.42 26.26
CA PRO A 524 -49.16 -2.13 25.69
C PRO A 524 -48.76 -1.18 26.81
N GLN A 525 -47.53 -0.69 26.79
CA GLN A 525 -47.20 0.55 27.50
C GLN A 525 -46.77 1.57 26.45
N SER A 526 -47.64 2.57 26.28
CA SER A 526 -47.49 3.76 25.44
C SER A 526 -47.24 3.53 23.94
N VAL A 527 -48.33 3.43 23.17
CA VAL A 527 -48.30 3.63 21.71
C VAL A 527 -48.26 5.13 21.46
N TYR A 528 -47.13 5.65 20.96
CA TYR A 528 -47.03 7.07 20.60
C TYR A 528 -47.48 7.25 19.14
N GLY A 529 -48.54 8.06 18.99
CA GLY A 529 -49.29 8.24 17.75
C GLY A 529 -48.53 8.92 16.61
N ILE A 530 -49.14 8.80 15.44
CA ILE A 530 -48.68 9.20 14.12
C ILE A 530 -48.53 10.74 14.07
N VAL A 531 -47.38 11.21 13.56
CA VAL A 531 -46.93 12.59 13.27
C VAL A 531 -46.15 13.32 14.39
N GLY A 532 -44.86 13.56 14.15
CA GLY A 532 -44.04 14.55 14.89
C GLY A 532 -42.66 14.04 15.29
N PHE A 533 -41.67 14.93 15.35
CA PHE A 533 -40.32 14.67 15.86
C PHE A 533 -40.42 14.07 17.28
N LEU A 534 -40.12 12.78 17.44
CA LEU A 534 -40.14 12.13 18.75
C LEU A 534 -38.82 12.43 19.47
N ALA A 535 -38.90 13.19 20.56
CA ALA A 535 -37.78 13.40 21.48
C ALA A 535 -37.52 12.12 22.30
N ASP A 536 -36.27 11.98 22.75
CA ASP A 536 -35.74 10.83 23.46
C ASP A 536 -36.66 10.28 24.59
N PRO A 537 -37.15 9.03 24.50
CA PRO A 537 -37.98 8.42 25.54
C PRO A 537 -37.21 8.17 26.86
N ALA A 538 -35.88 8.28 26.87
CA ALA A 538 -35.08 8.20 28.09
C ALA A 538 -35.00 9.53 28.87
N ILE A 539 -35.51 10.63 28.32
CA ILE A 539 -35.67 11.91 29.03
C ILE A 539 -37.10 12.00 29.57
N SER A 540 -37.47 11.07 30.47
CA SER A 540 -38.58 11.38 31.37
C SER A 540 -38.00 12.25 32.48
N SER A 541 -38.43 13.51 32.53
CA SER A 541 -38.11 14.50 33.56
C SER A 541 -38.04 13.86 34.96
N ARG A 542 -36.86 13.91 35.56
CA ARG A 542 -36.76 14.21 36.99
C ARG A 542 -36.50 15.70 37.12
#